data_AF-A0A0V7ZTC5-F1
#
_entry.id   AF-A0A0V7ZTC5-F1
#
_cell.length_a   1.000
_cell.length_b   1.000
_cell.length_c   1.000
_cell.angle_alpha   90.00
_cell.angle_beta   90.00
_cell.angle_gamma   90.00
#
_symmetry.space_group_name_H-M   'P 1'
#
loop_
_entity.id
_entity.type
_entity.pdbx_description
1 polymer ?
#
loop_
_entity_poly.entity_id
_entity_poly.type
_entity_poly.pdbx_seq_one_letter_code
_entity_poly.pdbx_strand_id
1 'polypeptide(L)'
;MKYQKLLPIFLTAASILFSVAANARNNQTIISQKSPQSLPTANIVNNGTELKIQSGQTTRTIKASSLNVKVIDGVNCETLKTLPVQNVSGKRFVPQAVSFDPKTGNLAVGVLLQECVESQQSAVFVLQPQANWRNYATYRVQLPGPKTLPDKFSTYSFRSIYQIGFLNNDLRIKHGDVSEAEALVVFKPSQTPAGKYASCVVTSVVEGGNLCPNVKPD
;
A
#
# COMPACT_ATOMS: atom_id res chain seq x y z
N MET A 1 -2.35 -61.08 -70.27
CA MET A 1 -2.86 -62.24 -69.50
C MET A 1 -2.87 -61.82 -68.02
N LYS A 2 -3.93 -61.79 -67.22
CA LYS A 2 -5.25 -62.43 -67.21
C LYS A 2 -6.29 -61.44 -66.63
N TYR A 3 -7.53 -61.63 -67.05
CA TYR A 3 -8.76 -60.93 -66.67
C TYR A 3 -9.38 -61.43 -65.33
N GLN A 4 -10.44 -60.70 -64.90
CA GLN A 4 -11.59 -61.07 -64.03
C GLN A 4 -11.53 -60.56 -62.58
N LYS A 5 -12.58 -60.02 -61.92
CA LYS A 5 -14.05 -59.85 -62.14
C LYS A 5 -14.51 -58.82 -61.07
N LEU A 6 -15.30 -57.77 -61.38
CA LEU A 6 -16.76 -57.60 -61.13
C LEU A 6 -17.24 -58.16 -59.76
N LEU A 7 -18.00 -57.50 -58.87
CA LEU A 7 -19.14 -56.55 -58.97
C LEU A 7 -19.37 -55.84 -57.58
N PRO A 8 -20.31 -54.87 -57.48
CA PRO A 8 -20.49 -53.89 -56.40
C PRO A 8 -21.64 -54.24 -55.43
N ILE A 9 -21.72 -53.55 -54.29
CA ILE A 9 -22.94 -53.43 -53.50
C ILE A 9 -23.16 -51.96 -53.12
N PHE A 10 -24.21 -51.38 -53.71
CA PHE A 10 -24.86 -50.15 -53.28
C PHE A 10 -25.64 -50.43 -51.99
N LEU A 11 -25.47 -49.59 -50.96
CA LEU A 11 -26.49 -49.41 -49.93
C LEU A 11 -26.71 -47.91 -49.71
N THR A 12 -27.85 -47.45 -50.22
CA THR A 12 -28.44 -46.15 -49.95
C THR A 12 -29.10 -46.18 -48.57
N ALA A 13 -28.58 -45.38 -47.63
CA ALA A 13 -29.29 -45.05 -46.39
C ALA A 13 -29.87 -43.64 -46.54
N ALA A 14 -31.20 -43.57 -46.67
CA ALA A 14 -31.95 -42.32 -46.62
C ALA A 14 -32.09 -41.88 -45.16
N SER A 15 -31.35 -40.85 -44.76
CA SER A 15 -31.46 -40.23 -43.45
C SER A 15 -32.53 -39.14 -43.50
N ILE A 16 -33.64 -39.38 -42.82
CA ILE A 16 -34.73 -38.42 -42.60
C ILE A 16 -34.25 -37.41 -41.55
N LEU A 17 -34.05 -36.16 -41.93
CA LEU A 17 -33.75 -35.06 -41.00
C LEU A 17 -35.06 -34.50 -40.43
N PHE A 18 -35.38 -34.88 -39.19
CA PHE A 18 -36.35 -34.15 -38.37
C PHE A 18 -35.67 -32.92 -37.76
N SER A 19 -36.10 -31.73 -38.18
CA SER A 19 -35.68 -30.47 -37.56
C SER A 19 -36.53 -30.21 -36.31
N VAL A 20 -36.04 -30.59 -35.13
CA VAL A 20 -36.65 -30.19 -33.86
C VAL A 20 -36.09 -28.82 -33.49
N ALA A 21 -36.89 -27.77 -33.68
CA ALA A 21 -36.60 -26.44 -33.16
C ALA A 21 -36.77 -26.45 -31.62
N ALA A 22 -35.70 -26.72 -30.90
CA ALA A 22 -35.65 -26.53 -29.45
C ALA A 22 -35.54 -25.02 -29.15
N ASN A 23 -36.66 -24.42 -28.74
CA ASN A 23 -36.68 -23.09 -28.15
C ASN A 23 -35.96 -23.14 -26.78
N ALA A 24 -34.64 -22.98 -26.79
CA ALA A 24 -33.88 -22.72 -25.59
C ALA A 24 -34.24 -21.31 -25.07
N ARG A 25 -35.13 -21.24 -24.08
CA ARG A 25 -35.31 -20.04 -23.25
C ARG A 25 -33.99 -19.77 -22.52
N ASN A 26 -33.23 -18.83 -23.06
CA ASN A 26 -31.99 -18.34 -22.49
C ASN A 26 -32.35 -17.50 -21.24
N ASN A 27 -32.44 -18.17 -20.09
CA ASN A 27 -32.46 -17.51 -18.79
C ASN A 27 -31.05 -16.96 -18.51
N GLN A 28 -30.67 -15.88 -19.20
CA GLN A 28 -29.53 -15.07 -18.82
C GLN A 28 -29.86 -14.43 -17.48
N THR A 29 -29.38 -15.06 -16.42
CA THR A 29 -29.20 -14.41 -15.13
C THR A 29 -28.31 -13.19 -15.42
N ILE A 30 -28.88 -11.99 -15.36
CA ILE A 30 -28.12 -10.75 -15.42
C ILE A 30 -27.25 -10.74 -14.16
N ILE A 31 -26.06 -11.32 -14.25
CA ILE A 31 -25.00 -11.11 -13.28
C ILE A 31 -24.67 -9.63 -13.45
N SER A 32 -25.23 -8.79 -12.58
CA SER A 32 -24.88 -7.37 -12.49
C SER A 32 -23.38 -7.30 -12.27
N GLN A 33 -22.65 -7.09 -13.37
CA GLN A 33 -21.21 -7.01 -13.40
C GLN A 33 -20.89 -5.69 -12.69
N LYS A 34 -20.71 -5.78 -11.36
CA LYS A 34 -20.30 -4.65 -10.52
C LYS A 34 -19.04 -4.08 -11.15
N SER A 35 -19.19 -2.92 -11.81
CA SER A 35 -18.07 -2.16 -12.36
C SER A 35 -16.94 -2.18 -11.33
N PRO A 36 -15.69 -2.49 -11.71
CA PRO A 36 -14.57 -2.38 -10.79
C PRO A 36 -14.63 -0.97 -10.21
N GLN A 37 -14.85 -0.88 -8.90
CA GLN A 37 -14.95 0.40 -8.21
C GLN A 37 -13.57 1.04 -8.33
N SER A 38 -13.48 2.16 -9.06
CA SER A 38 -12.22 2.89 -9.20
C SER A 38 -11.66 3.24 -7.82
N LEU A 39 -10.34 3.17 -7.67
CA LEU A 39 -9.69 3.62 -6.44
C LEU A 39 -10.07 5.10 -6.17
N PRO A 40 -10.21 5.48 -4.89
CA PRO A 40 -10.36 6.89 -4.55
C PRO A 40 -9.16 7.72 -5.00
N THR A 41 -9.37 9.03 -5.10
CA THR A 41 -8.28 10.00 -5.21
C THR A 41 -7.94 10.55 -3.84
N ALA A 42 -6.66 10.75 -3.53
CA ALA A 42 -6.21 11.38 -2.30
C ALA A 42 -5.38 12.62 -2.64
N ASN A 43 -5.78 13.77 -2.11
CA ASN A 43 -5.13 15.05 -2.34
C ASN A 43 -4.75 15.70 -1.01
N ILE A 44 -3.54 16.21 -0.92
CA ILE A 44 -3.11 17.00 0.22
C ILE A 44 -3.56 18.44 0.02
N VAL A 45 -4.25 18.99 1.02
CA VAL A 45 -4.85 20.34 1.01
C VAL A 45 -4.48 21.09 2.28
N ASN A 46 -4.90 22.36 2.38
CA ASN A 46 -4.69 23.22 3.54
C ASN A 46 -3.21 23.26 3.99
N ASN A 47 -2.32 23.64 3.07
CA ASN A 47 -0.87 23.76 3.28
C ASN A 47 -0.22 22.48 3.85
N GLY A 48 -0.70 21.30 3.45
CA GLY A 48 -0.13 20.04 3.91
C GLY A 48 -0.78 19.47 5.17
N THR A 49 -1.68 20.19 5.84
CA THR A 49 -2.22 19.75 7.14
C THR A 49 -3.41 18.80 7.02
N GLU A 50 -4.01 18.70 5.83
CA GLU A 50 -5.18 17.85 5.59
C GLU A 50 -5.00 16.98 4.35
N LEU A 51 -5.48 15.73 4.45
CA LEU A 51 -5.58 14.79 3.35
C LEU A 51 -7.05 14.58 3.01
N LYS A 52 -7.46 15.02 1.83
CA LYS A 52 -8.81 14.87 1.30
C LYS A 52 -8.86 13.65 0.39
N ILE A 53 -9.61 12.63 0.81
CA ILE A 53 -9.83 11.40 0.05
C ILE A 53 -11.25 11.44 -0.53
N GLN A 54 -11.37 11.23 -1.83
CA GLN A 54 -12.63 11.30 -2.56
C GLN A 54 -12.90 9.98 -3.29
N SER A 55 -14.05 9.36 -2.98
CA SER A 55 -14.54 8.13 -3.59
C SER A 55 -15.97 8.34 -4.07
N GLY A 56 -16.13 8.60 -5.37
CA GLY A 56 -17.40 9.04 -5.95
C GLY A 56 -17.89 10.35 -5.31
N GLN A 57 -19.09 10.32 -4.71
CA GLN A 57 -19.68 11.44 -3.99
C GLN A 57 -19.23 11.54 -2.52
N THR A 58 -18.52 10.54 -2.01
CA THR A 58 -18.04 10.53 -0.63
C THR A 58 -16.71 11.24 -0.53
N THR A 59 -16.62 12.23 0.36
CA THR A 59 -15.38 12.90 0.72
C THR A 59 -15.05 12.65 2.18
N ARG A 60 -13.81 12.27 2.46
CA ARG A 60 -13.26 12.17 3.81
C ARG A 60 -12.02 13.05 3.93
N THR A 61 -11.95 13.81 5.01
CA THR A 61 -10.76 14.59 5.36
C THR A 61 -10.09 13.99 6.59
N ILE A 62 -8.77 13.81 6.52
CA ILE A 62 -7.94 13.35 7.63
C ILE A 62 -6.94 14.45 7.93
N LYS A 63 -6.88 14.90 9.19
CA LYS A 63 -5.91 15.90 9.63
C LYS A 63 -4.59 15.21 9.97
N ALA A 64 -3.46 15.80 9.58
CA ALA A 64 -2.13 15.29 9.96
C ALA A 64 -1.99 15.17 11.48
N SER A 65 -2.55 16.13 12.23
CA SER A 65 -2.53 16.14 13.70
C SER A 65 -3.32 14.99 14.35
N SER A 66 -4.22 14.33 13.62
CA SER A 66 -4.92 13.13 14.08
C SER A 66 -4.08 11.84 13.94
N LEU A 67 -2.91 11.93 13.29
CA LEU A 67 -1.97 10.83 13.09
C LEU A 67 -0.86 10.93 14.14
N ASN A 68 -1.07 10.26 15.26
CA ASN A 68 -0.15 10.26 16.40
C ASN A 68 0.62 8.94 16.51
N VAL A 69 1.87 9.00 16.95
CA VAL A 69 2.76 7.84 17.11
C VAL A 69 3.69 8.03 18.30
N LYS A 70 4.11 6.93 18.92
CA LYS A 70 5.16 6.92 19.95
C LYS A 70 6.51 6.72 19.27
N VAL A 71 7.34 7.76 19.24
CA VAL A 71 8.69 7.69 18.68
C VAL A 71 9.65 7.24 19.78
N ILE A 72 10.45 6.21 19.49
CA ILE A 72 11.50 5.69 20.37
C ILE A 72 12.83 6.34 20.03
N ASP A 73 13.58 6.74 21.05
CA ASP A 73 14.88 7.42 20.92
C ASP A 73 14.83 8.62 19.94
N GLY A 74 13.71 9.36 19.95
CA GLY A 74 13.46 10.50 19.09
C GLY A 74 14.08 11.79 19.63
N VAL A 75 14.51 12.68 18.75
CA VAL A 75 15.06 13.99 19.12
C VAL A 75 13.91 14.95 19.41
N ASN A 76 13.80 15.47 20.62
CA ASN A 76 12.86 16.56 20.88
C ASN A 76 13.42 17.86 20.29
N CYS A 77 12.85 18.36 19.18
CA CYS A 77 13.40 19.53 18.48
C CYS A 77 13.36 20.86 19.28
N GLU A 78 12.59 20.94 20.38
CA GLU A 78 12.54 22.14 21.23
C GLU A 78 13.72 22.17 22.22
N THR A 79 14.04 21.01 22.79
CA THR A 79 15.10 20.86 23.80
C THR A 79 16.41 20.35 23.22
N LEU A 80 16.40 19.88 21.97
CA LEU A 80 17.49 19.21 21.25
C LEU A 80 18.03 17.97 21.97
N LYS A 81 17.24 17.38 22.88
CA LYS A 81 17.59 16.16 23.61
C LYS A 81 16.91 14.95 22.99
N THR A 82 17.63 13.83 22.97
CA THR A 82 17.03 12.54 22.66
C THR A 82 16.19 12.06 23.85
N LEU A 83 14.91 11.80 23.62
CA LEU A 83 14.02 11.24 24.62
C LEU A 83 13.82 9.74 24.35
N PRO A 84 13.84 8.88 25.39
CA PRO A 84 13.62 7.45 25.20
C PRO A 84 12.28 7.14 24.52
N VAL A 85 11.26 7.93 24.84
CA VAL A 85 9.89 7.81 24.33
C VAL A 85 9.30 9.21 24.18
N GLN A 86 8.71 9.49 23.03
CA GLN A 86 7.97 10.72 22.79
C GLN A 86 6.67 10.44 22.04
N ASN A 87 5.54 10.95 22.54
CA ASN A 87 4.28 10.93 21.79
C ASN A 87 4.25 12.15 20.85
N VAL A 88 4.13 11.91 19.55
CA VAL A 88 4.19 12.97 18.54
C VAL A 88 3.03 12.83 17.57
N SER A 89 2.43 13.95 17.19
CA SER A 89 1.41 14.03 16.15
C SER A 89 2.00 14.57 14.85
N GLY A 90 1.38 14.20 13.71
CA GLY A 90 1.75 14.73 12.42
C GLY A 90 1.50 16.24 12.33
N LYS A 91 2.49 16.99 11.83
CA LYS A 91 2.36 18.41 11.50
C LYS A 91 1.78 18.60 10.10
N ARG A 92 2.32 17.85 9.12
CA ARG A 92 1.90 17.90 7.72
C ARG A 92 2.14 16.57 7.02
N PHE A 93 1.37 16.29 5.98
CA PHE A 93 1.61 15.23 5.03
C PHE A 93 2.81 15.58 4.13
N VAL A 94 3.56 14.56 3.74
CA VAL A 94 4.67 14.67 2.80
C VAL A 94 4.10 14.47 1.38
N PRO A 95 4.13 15.49 0.49
CA PRO A 95 3.43 15.46 -0.81
C PRO A 95 3.72 14.24 -1.68
N GLN A 96 4.99 13.85 -1.77
CA GLN A 96 5.47 12.74 -2.57
C GLN A 96 5.31 11.36 -1.91
N ALA A 97 4.74 11.32 -0.72
CA ALA A 97 4.64 10.12 0.12
C ALA A 97 3.18 9.72 0.34
N VAL A 98 2.37 9.67 -0.73
CA VAL A 98 0.98 9.23 -0.71
C VAL A 98 0.77 8.21 -1.81
N SER A 99 0.33 7.00 -1.48
CA SER A 99 0.15 5.93 -2.47
C SER A 99 -0.92 4.93 -2.07
N PHE A 100 -1.78 4.55 -3.03
CA PHE A 100 -2.75 3.47 -2.86
C PHE A 100 -2.14 2.13 -3.26
N ASP A 101 -2.46 1.09 -2.49
CA ASP A 101 -2.35 -0.28 -2.94
C ASP A 101 -3.52 -0.59 -3.89
N PRO A 102 -3.27 -0.87 -5.18
CA PRO A 102 -4.33 -1.15 -6.14
C PRO A 102 -5.11 -2.44 -5.85
N LYS A 103 -4.56 -3.37 -5.07
CA LYS A 103 -5.22 -4.64 -4.77
C LYS A 103 -6.14 -4.54 -3.56
N THR A 104 -5.72 -3.81 -2.53
CA THR A 104 -6.45 -3.75 -1.25
C THR A 104 -7.20 -2.44 -1.04
N GLY A 105 -6.85 -1.38 -1.76
CA GLY A 105 -7.36 -0.04 -1.53
C GLY A 105 -6.78 0.65 -0.30
N ASN A 106 -5.81 0.04 0.38
CA ASN A 106 -5.08 0.66 1.48
C ASN A 106 -4.30 1.88 0.98
N LEU A 107 -4.32 2.96 1.75
CA LEU A 107 -3.61 4.19 1.43
C LEU A 107 -2.44 4.40 2.40
N ALA A 108 -1.21 4.33 1.91
CA ALA A 108 -0.03 4.66 2.69
C ALA A 108 0.27 6.16 2.58
N VAL A 109 0.55 6.79 3.72
CA VAL A 109 0.84 8.22 3.83
C VAL A 109 2.04 8.48 4.73
N GLY A 110 2.96 9.31 4.24
CA GLY A 110 4.07 9.85 5.02
C GLY A 110 3.65 11.17 5.69
N VAL A 111 4.02 11.34 6.95
CA VAL A 111 3.80 12.58 7.70
C VAL A 111 5.09 13.05 8.35
N LEU A 112 5.31 14.35 8.30
CA LEU A 112 6.32 15.02 9.11
C LEU A 112 5.80 15.16 10.54
N LEU A 113 6.55 14.66 11.50
CA LEU A 113 6.25 14.76 12.93
C LEU A 113 6.91 16.00 13.52
N GLN A 114 8.21 16.15 13.30
CA GLN A 114 9.00 17.30 13.76
C GLN A 114 10.07 17.66 12.75
N GLU A 115 10.43 18.94 12.75
CA GLU A 115 11.49 19.53 11.95
C GLU A 115 12.46 20.16 12.92
N CYS A 116 13.67 19.61 12.99
CA CYS A 116 14.80 20.12 13.76
C CYS A 116 15.77 20.82 12.79
N VAL A 117 16.72 21.60 13.31
CA VAL A 117 17.69 22.37 12.51
C VAL A 117 18.45 21.50 11.50
N GLU A 118 18.84 20.28 11.89
CA GLU A 118 19.67 19.38 11.06
C GLU A 118 19.02 18.01 10.82
N SER A 119 17.75 17.84 11.19
CA SER A 119 17.07 16.57 11.00
C SER A 119 15.56 16.72 10.93
N GLN A 120 14.94 15.82 10.19
CA GLN A 120 13.50 15.67 10.19
C GLN A 120 13.14 14.35 10.85
N GLN A 121 12.03 14.34 11.56
CA GLN A 121 11.41 13.12 12.06
C GLN A 121 10.05 12.96 11.41
N SER A 122 9.85 11.79 10.83
CA SER A 122 8.68 11.44 10.06
C SER A 122 8.16 10.07 10.48
N ALA A 123 6.92 9.78 10.12
CA ALA A 123 6.31 8.47 10.26
C ALA A 123 5.48 8.13 9.03
N VAL A 124 5.21 6.84 8.86
CA VAL A 124 4.31 6.32 7.84
C VAL A 124 3.10 5.68 8.51
N PHE A 125 1.93 5.95 7.95
CA PHE A 125 0.67 5.38 8.35
C PHE A 125 0.02 4.69 7.14
N VAL A 126 -0.66 3.58 7.38
CA VAL A 126 -1.53 2.94 6.40
C VAL A 126 -2.98 3.13 6.83
N LEU A 127 -3.76 3.74 5.96
CA LEU A 127 -5.17 4.02 6.13
C LEU A 127 -5.96 2.93 5.40
N GLN A 128 -6.58 2.04 6.16
CA GLN A 128 -7.40 0.97 5.61
C GLN A 128 -8.85 1.46 5.47
N PRO A 129 -9.42 1.45 4.25
CA PRO A 129 -10.81 1.82 4.07
C PRO A 129 -11.73 0.84 4.81
N GLN A 130 -12.70 1.38 5.55
CA GLN A 130 -13.77 0.60 6.15
C GLN A 130 -14.87 0.33 5.12
N ALA A 131 -15.84 -0.51 5.48
CA ALA A 131 -17.04 -0.72 4.67
C ALA A 131 -17.58 0.63 4.21
N ASN A 132 -17.89 0.78 2.91
CA ASN A 132 -18.38 1.99 2.22
C ASN A 132 -17.43 3.21 2.08
N TRP A 133 -16.14 3.09 2.42
CA TRP A 133 -15.12 4.15 2.22
C TRP A 133 -15.37 5.48 2.95
N ARG A 134 -16.36 5.55 3.87
CA ARG A 134 -16.63 6.76 4.67
C ARG A 134 -15.64 6.93 5.82
N ASN A 135 -15.07 5.82 6.31
CA ASN A 135 -14.15 5.79 7.43
C ASN A 135 -12.88 5.03 7.05
N TYR A 136 -11.79 5.33 7.74
CA TYR A 136 -10.51 4.66 7.60
C TYR A 136 -10.00 4.24 8.97
N ALA A 137 -9.54 3.01 9.09
CA ALA A 137 -8.76 2.56 10.23
C ALA A 137 -7.29 2.92 9.99
N THR A 138 -6.64 3.45 11.02
CA THR A 138 -5.26 3.95 10.93
C THR A 138 -4.28 2.97 11.57
N TYR A 139 -3.35 2.47 10.77
CA TYR A 139 -2.27 1.60 11.21
C TYR A 139 -0.94 2.33 11.10
N ARG A 140 -0.10 2.19 12.13
CA ARG A 140 1.24 2.78 12.15
C ARG A 140 2.22 1.79 11.56
N VAL A 141 3.09 2.26 10.69
CA VAL A 141 4.22 1.46 10.21
C VAL A 141 5.29 1.47 11.28
N GLN A 142 5.74 0.28 11.70
CA GLN A 142 6.71 0.10 12.76
C GLN A 142 8.10 -0.10 12.19
N LEU A 143 8.87 0.97 12.06
CA LEU A 143 10.29 0.88 11.75
C LEU A 143 11.04 0.39 13.01
N PRO A 144 11.74 -0.74 12.94
CA PRO A 144 12.50 -1.24 14.09
C PRO A 144 13.79 -0.44 14.26
N GLY A 145 14.50 -0.71 15.35
CA GLY A 145 15.78 -0.09 15.67
C GLY A 145 16.46 -0.84 16.81
N PRO A 146 17.48 -0.24 17.46
CA PRO A 146 18.34 -0.96 18.40
C PRO A 146 17.63 -1.58 19.60
N LYS A 147 16.48 -1.02 20.01
CA LYS A 147 15.66 -1.56 21.11
C LYS A 147 14.35 -2.12 20.55
N THR A 148 13.85 -3.15 21.22
CA THR A 148 12.52 -3.71 20.91
C THR A 148 11.44 -2.64 21.10
N LEU A 149 10.52 -2.55 20.15
CA LEU A 149 9.38 -1.64 20.24
C LEU A 149 8.41 -2.15 21.33
N PRO A 150 7.99 -1.29 22.27
CA PRO A 150 7.19 -1.73 23.41
C PRO A 150 5.75 -2.09 23.05
N ASP A 151 5.21 -1.52 21.97
CA ASP A 151 3.84 -1.76 21.52
C ASP A 151 3.66 -1.44 20.02
N LYS A 152 2.49 -1.80 19.48
CA LYS A 152 2.10 -1.54 18.07
C LYS A 152 1.92 -0.07 17.69
N PHE A 153 1.99 0.84 18.66
CA PHE A 153 1.91 2.28 18.44
C PHE A 153 3.28 2.96 18.46
N SER A 154 4.34 2.16 18.62
CA SER A 154 5.71 2.61 18.71
C SER A 154 6.47 2.37 17.40
N THR A 155 7.41 3.26 17.09
CA THR A 155 8.32 3.16 15.95
C THR A 155 9.60 3.94 16.23
N TYR A 156 10.70 3.56 15.59
CA TYR A 156 11.77 4.53 15.31
C TYR A 156 11.31 5.49 14.22
N SER A 157 11.75 6.74 14.27
CA SER A 157 11.36 7.72 13.27
C SER A 157 12.00 7.41 11.93
N PHE A 158 11.23 7.59 10.86
CA PHE A 158 11.84 7.83 9.56
C PHE A 158 12.46 9.23 9.60
N ARG A 159 13.48 9.44 8.78
CA ARG A 159 14.06 10.77 8.58
C ARG A 159 13.24 11.54 7.52
N SER A 160 13.85 12.02 6.44
CA SER A 160 13.12 12.64 5.34
C SER A 160 12.53 11.55 4.43
N ILE A 161 11.21 11.54 4.23
CA ILE A 161 10.57 10.56 3.34
C ILE A 161 10.54 11.12 1.92
N TYR A 162 11.11 10.40 0.96
CA TYR A 162 11.15 10.79 -0.45
C TYR A 162 10.09 10.10 -1.29
N GLN A 163 9.72 8.86 -0.93
CA GLN A 163 8.72 8.13 -1.69
C GLN A 163 8.06 7.06 -0.85
N ILE A 164 6.78 6.82 -1.12
CA ILE A 164 6.04 5.66 -0.60
C ILE A 164 5.33 5.00 -1.78
N GLY A 165 5.30 3.68 -1.79
CA GLY A 165 4.55 2.93 -2.79
C GLY A 165 4.29 1.50 -2.37
N PHE A 166 3.38 0.86 -3.10
CA PHE A 166 3.14 -0.58 -2.99
C PHE A 166 3.65 -1.29 -4.23
N LEU A 167 4.33 -2.43 -4.04
CA LEU A 167 4.60 -3.37 -5.12
C LEU A 167 4.29 -4.78 -4.63
N ASN A 168 3.38 -5.48 -5.30
CA ASN A 168 2.95 -6.82 -4.90
C ASN A 168 2.46 -6.91 -3.44
N ASN A 169 1.75 -5.88 -2.95
CA ASN A 169 1.32 -5.69 -1.56
C ASN A 169 2.45 -5.41 -0.55
N ASP A 170 3.71 -5.41 -0.97
CA ASP A 170 4.80 -4.95 -0.13
C ASP A 170 4.78 -3.42 -0.09
N LEU A 171 4.72 -2.85 1.11
CA LEU A 171 4.88 -1.43 1.32
C LEU A 171 6.36 -1.07 1.26
N ARG A 172 6.69 -0.09 0.42
CA ARG A 172 8.05 0.38 0.16
C ARG A 172 8.15 1.84 0.53
N ILE A 173 9.16 2.18 1.32
CA ILE A 173 9.38 3.53 1.83
C ILE A 173 10.82 3.92 1.52
N LYS A 174 11.00 4.88 0.62
CA LYS A 174 12.29 5.51 0.37
C LYS A 174 12.44 6.70 1.31
N HIS A 175 13.51 6.72 2.10
CA HIS A 175 13.81 7.81 3.01
C HIS A 175 15.31 8.13 3.00
N GLY A 176 15.68 9.27 3.53
CA GLY A 176 17.07 9.70 3.64
C GLY A 176 17.27 10.76 4.70
N ASP A 177 18.45 11.35 4.70
CA ASP A 177 18.83 12.37 5.66
C ASP A 177 19.35 13.65 5.01
N VAL A 178 19.78 14.59 5.85
CA VAL A 178 20.33 15.87 5.41
C VAL A 178 21.68 15.75 4.73
N SER A 179 22.34 14.60 4.82
CA SER A 179 23.61 14.29 4.17
C SER A 179 23.40 13.55 2.84
N GLU A 180 22.16 13.52 2.33
CA GLU A 180 21.77 12.89 1.06
C GLU A 180 21.99 11.37 1.01
N ALA A 181 22.21 10.73 2.17
CA ALA A 181 22.13 9.28 2.24
C ALA A 181 20.68 8.86 1.98
N GLU A 182 20.48 7.74 1.28
CA GLU A 182 19.15 7.22 0.97
C GLU A 182 19.05 5.72 1.26
N ALA A 183 17.89 5.30 1.74
CA ALA A 183 17.57 3.89 1.92
C ALA A 183 16.13 3.57 1.51
N LEU A 184 15.94 2.34 1.06
CA LEU A 184 14.65 1.74 0.76
C LEU A 184 14.31 0.71 1.83
N VAL A 185 13.25 0.98 2.60
CA VAL A 185 12.69 0.05 3.58
C VAL A 185 11.50 -0.68 2.98
N VAL A 186 11.41 -1.98 3.23
CA VAL A 186 10.35 -2.85 2.73
C VAL A 186 9.61 -3.50 3.90
N PHE A 187 8.28 -3.45 3.82
CA PHE A 187 7.35 -4.09 4.75
C PHE A 187 6.50 -5.09 3.97
N LYS A 188 6.55 -6.36 4.39
CA LYS A 188 5.73 -7.42 3.78
C LYS A 188 4.34 -7.47 4.41
N PRO A 189 3.32 -7.95 3.68
CA PRO A 189 2.00 -8.21 4.24
C PRO A 189 2.06 -9.02 5.54
N SER A 190 1.20 -8.68 6.49
CA SER A 190 1.11 -9.33 7.80
C SER A 190 -0.34 -9.26 8.30
N GLN A 191 -0.57 -9.50 9.58
CA GLN A 191 -1.87 -9.42 10.24
C GLN A 191 -2.48 -8.01 10.21
N THR A 192 -1.69 -6.97 9.93
CA THR A 192 -2.16 -5.59 9.79
C THR A 192 -1.80 -5.02 8.41
N PRO A 193 -2.59 -4.04 7.89
CA PRO A 193 -2.30 -3.34 6.64
C PRO A 193 -0.94 -2.64 6.59
N ALA A 194 -0.36 -2.28 7.75
CA ALA A 194 0.97 -1.67 7.81
C ALA A 194 2.12 -2.66 7.52
N GLY A 195 1.81 -3.96 7.50
CA GLY A 195 2.80 -5.01 7.25
C GLY A 195 3.76 -5.24 8.42
N LYS A 196 4.78 -6.06 8.17
CA LYS A 196 5.92 -6.32 9.06
C LYS A 196 7.20 -5.91 8.33
N TYR A 197 8.12 -5.27 9.05
CA TYR A 197 9.45 -4.96 8.51
C TYR A 197 10.10 -6.23 7.96
N ALA A 198 10.61 -6.16 6.73
CA ALA A 198 11.20 -7.31 6.04
C ALA A 198 12.67 -7.05 5.65
N SER A 199 13.00 -5.85 5.19
CA SER A 199 14.36 -5.52 4.80
C SER A 199 14.57 -4.01 4.69
N CYS A 200 15.83 -3.60 4.73
CA CYS A 200 16.25 -2.27 4.33
C CYS A 200 17.51 -2.38 3.49
N VAL A 201 17.58 -1.58 2.42
CA VAL A 201 18.74 -1.49 1.52
C VAL A 201 19.12 -0.04 1.39
N VAL A 202 20.39 0.29 1.65
CA VAL A 202 20.95 1.61 1.36
C VAL A 202 21.07 1.76 -0.15
N THR A 203 20.46 2.80 -0.71
CA THR A 203 20.40 3.03 -2.17
C THR A 203 21.37 4.12 -2.63
N SER A 204 21.80 4.99 -1.72
CA SER A 204 22.83 6.01 -1.98
C SER A 204 23.58 6.30 -0.68
N VAL A 205 24.89 6.49 -0.78
CA VAL A 205 25.76 6.94 0.32
C VAL A 205 26.60 8.10 -0.21
N VAL A 206 26.44 9.27 0.38
CA VAL A 206 27.30 10.43 0.11
C VAL A 206 28.21 10.63 1.32
N GLU A 207 27.63 11.14 2.42
CA GLU A 207 28.23 11.20 3.75
C GLU A 207 27.17 10.76 4.77
N GLY A 208 27.55 10.10 5.86
CA GLY A 208 26.60 9.76 6.94
C GLY A 208 26.49 8.28 7.30
N GLY A 209 25.74 8.05 8.38
CA GLY A 209 25.58 6.73 9.02
C GLY A 209 24.57 5.83 8.31
N ASN A 210 24.51 4.57 8.75
CA ASN A 210 23.56 3.59 8.23
C ASN A 210 22.11 4.03 8.52
N LEU A 211 21.34 4.30 7.46
CA LEU A 211 19.91 4.61 7.53
C LEU A 211 19.05 3.38 7.80
N CYS A 212 19.60 2.20 7.52
CA CYS A 212 18.90 0.95 7.77
C CYS A 212 18.98 0.57 9.24
N PRO A 213 17.85 0.13 9.84
CA PRO A 213 17.87 -0.45 11.16
C PRO A 213 18.87 -1.60 11.23
N ASN A 214 19.77 -1.58 12.22
CA ASN A 214 20.68 -2.69 12.50
C ASN A 214 19.97 -3.79 13.30
N VAL A 215 18.86 -4.30 12.76
CA VAL A 215 18.12 -5.43 13.30
C VAL A 215 17.94 -6.48 12.21
N LYS A 216 18.05 -7.75 12.61
CA LYS A 216 17.66 -8.84 11.71
C LYS A 216 16.14 -8.84 11.60
N PRO A 217 15.58 -8.98 10.39
CA PRO A 217 14.16 -9.25 10.24
C PRO A 217 13.82 -10.58 10.93
N ASP A 218 12.81 -10.57 11.80
CA ASP A 218 12.25 -11.76 12.44
C ASP A 218 11.55 -12.69 11.43
#